data_AF-A0A8R1E7B7-F1
#
_entry.id   AF-A0A8R1E7B7-F1
#
_cell.length_a   1.000
_cell.length_b   1.000
_cell.length_c   1.000
_cell.angle_alpha   90.00
_cell.angle_beta   90.00
_cell.angle_gamma   90.00
#
_symmetry.space_group_name_H-M   'P 1'
#
loop_
_entity.id
_entity.type
_entity.pdbx_description
1 polymer ?
#
loop_
_entity_poly.entity_id
_entity_poly.type
_entity_poly.pdbx_seq_one_letter_code
_entity_poly.pdbx_strand_id
1 'polypeptide(L)'
;GKSKKADKNLESKLREEQKKQTEHVERVRAWLANKKDDLIEEARANVILEFFIQQCILPRALFSELDAVFCAQFFFLIHEMRILFFPTVLIMDRMLENVAPLIAGLTENEANSLARFLEILLVNAQKWHAEKDVFEKECVGFPGMITKSSMDYQTFRKLCYRWQVRLGKLFVTVLGKEDADYVLIRNCLILMTKLTPAFPLLSSTITQMESAAAKLRDREKGKRDDLSLMGASYIGRLKLRNVKIYAVPSDFAPVQIKKTPVIEKIVKKKPEEKADGEPADKKPKVEAAKNGKGKEAAENGTEKSAEKTEETKERKKRPVVSFKLYGKSQWRIRAKMTKTEKVETLKRNRNA
;
A
#
# COMPACT_ATOMS: atom_id res chain seq x y z
N GLY A 1 -53.40 12.21 12.84
CA GLY A 1 -54.35 11.20 12.35
C GLY A 1 -53.62 10.02 11.73
N LYS A 2 -53.58 9.93 10.39
CA LYS A 2 -53.09 8.76 9.65
C LYS A 2 -51.58 8.48 9.79
N SER A 3 -50.70 9.50 9.76
CA SER A 3 -49.24 9.31 9.92
C SER A 3 -48.89 8.57 11.21
N LYS A 4 -49.35 9.06 12.38
CA LYS A 4 -49.16 8.40 13.70
C LYS A 4 -49.60 6.92 13.78
N LYS A 5 -50.36 6.38 12.81
CA LYS A 5 -50.61 4.93 12.67
C LYS A 5 -49.61 4.24 11.72
N ALA A 6 -49.21 4.89 10.63
CA ALA A 6 -48.13 4.42 9.76
C ALA A 6 -46.78 4.38 10.49
N ASP A 7 -46.46 5.42 11.27
CA ASP A 7 -45.22 5.54 12.03
C ASP A 7 -45.06 4.36 13.03
N LYS A 8 -46.14 4.03 13.76
CA LYS A 8 -46.18 2.88 14.68
C LYS A 8 -46.11 1.52 13.96
N ASN A 9 -46.68 1.41 12.76
CA ASN A 9 -46.58 0.20 11.94
C ASN A 9 -45.13 0.00 11.46
N LEU A 10 -44.46 1.07 11.01
CA LEU A 10 -43.05 1.06 10.66
C LEU A 10 -42.17 0.72 11.86
N GLU A 11 -42.41 1.32 13.03
CA GLU A 11 -41.71 0.97 14.27
C GLU A 11 -41.84 -0.51 14.62
N SER A 12 -43.06 -1.07 14.54
CA SER A 12 -43.31 -2.50 14.79
C SER A 12 -42.54 -3.39 13.82
N LYS A 13 -42.51 -3.04 12.53
CA LYS A 13 -41.75 -3.79 11.51
C LYS A 13 -40.25 -3.72 11.73
N LEU A 14 -39.71 -2.55 12.06
CA LEU A 14 -38.28 -2.38 12.36
C LEU A 14 -37.86 -3.15 13.61
N ARG A 15 -38.70 -3.21 14.65
CA ARG A 15 -38.47 -4.06 15.84
C ARG A 15 -38.50 -5.55 15.51
N GLU A 16 -39.44 -5.99 14.65
CA GLU A 16 -39.52 -7.37 14.19
C GLU A 16 -38.31 -7.76 13.31
N GLU A 17 -37.87 -6.87 12.43
CA GLU A 17 -36.67 -7.07 11.61
C GLU A 17 -35.41 -7.11 12.47
N GLN A 18 -35.23 -6.17 13.41
CA GLN A 18 -34.12 -6.16 14.36
C GLN A 18 -34.03 -7.48 15.14
N LYS A 19 -35.17 -8.01 15.60
CA LYS A 19 -35.23 -9.31 16.28
C LYS A 19 -34.74 -10.44 15.35
N LYS A 20 -35.27 -10.52 14.12
CA LYS A 20 -34.87 -11.54 13.12
C LYS A 20 -33.38 -11.43 12.75
N GLN A 21 -32.84 -10.22 12.65
CA GLN A 21 -31.41 -9.99 12.40
C GLN A 21 -30.55 -10.46 13.59
N THR A 22 -30.98 -10.20 14.83
CA THR A 22 -30.30 -10.67 16.05
C THR A 22 -30.27 -12.21 16.11
N GLU A 23 -31.43 -12.85 15.97
CA GLU A 23 -31.59 -14.32 15.92
C GLU A 23 -30.83 -14.98 14.75
N HIS A 24 -30.54 -14.24 13.69
CA HIS A 24 -29.69 -14.68 12.59
C HIS A 24 -28.20 -14.57 12.95
N VAL A 25 -27.75 -13.43 13.47
CA VAL A 25 -26.35 -13.19 13.86
C VAL A 25 -25.91 -14.14 14.96
N GLU A 26 -26.74 -14.40 15.97
CA GLU A 26 -26.45 -15.36 17.04
C GLU A 26 -26.25 -16.78 16.48
N ARG A 27 -27.16 -17.23 15.61
CA ARG A 27 -27.11 -18.55 14.95
C ARG A 27 -25.89 -18.70 14.05
N VAL A 28 -25.52 -17.67 13.31
CA VAL A 28 -24.32 -17.66 12.44
C VAL A 28 -23.04 -17.64 13.29
N ARG A 29 -23.00 -16.88 14.40
CA ARG A 29 -21.87 -16.90 15.34
C ARG A 29 -21.70 -18.26 15.99
N ALA A 30 -22.80 -18.92 16.42
CA ALA A 30 -22.76 -20.27 16.96
C ALA A 30 -22.28 -21.30 15.93
N TRP A 31 -22.78 -21.24 14.69
CA TRP A 31 -22.32 -22.11 13.61
C TRP A 31 -20.83 -21.91 13.28
N LEU A 32 -20.37 -20.65 13.17
CA LEU A 32 -18.96 -20.32 12.95
C LEU A 32 -18.08 -20.83 14.12
N ALA A 33 -18.50 -20.63 15.37
CA ALA A 33 -17.76 -21.11 16.54
C ALA A 33 -17.62 -22.64 16.55
N ASN A 34 -18.68 -23.37 16.17
CA ASN A 34 -18.69 -24.82 16.05
C ASN A 34 -17.92 -25.37 14.83
N LYS A 35 -17.54 -24.52 13.88
CA LYS A 35 -16.79 -24.90 12.67
C LYS A 35 -15.36 -24.37 12.60
N LYS A 36 -15.00 -23.40 13.45
CA LYS A 36 -13.75 -22.62 13.37
C LYS A 36 -12.48 -23.46 13.17
N ASP A 37 -12.40 -24.63 13.82
CA ASP A 37 -11.23 -25.49 13.83
C ASP A 37 -11.16 -26.43 12.60
N ASP A 38 -12.30 -26.67 11.94
CA ASP A 38 -12.41 -27.42 10.68
C ASP A 38 -12.19 -26.54 9.43
N LEU A 39 -12.24 -25.20 9.55
CA LEU A 39 -12.29 -24.29 8.40
C LEU A 39 -11.01 -24.32 7.54
N ILE A 40 -9.86 -24.69 8.09
CA ILE A 40 -8.57 -24.71 7.38
C ILE A 40 -7.77 -25.96 7.77
N GLU A 41 -7.66 -26.90 6.83
CA GLU A 41 -6.76 -28.06 6.96
C GLU A 41 -5.28 -27.63 7.04
N GLU A 42 -4.51 -28.22 7.97
CA GLU A 42 -3.05 -27.98 8.10
C GLU A 42 -2.31 -28.15 6.77
N ALA A 43 -2.71 -29.14 5.96
CA ALA A 43 -2.14 -29.42 4.65
C ALA A 43 -2.26 -28.24 3.66
N ARG A 44 -3.28 -27.38 3.82
CA ARG A 44 -3.54 -26.21 2.97
C ARG A 44 -2.97 -24.90 3.52
N ALA A 45 -2.40 -24.90 4.73
CA ALA A 45 -1.84 -23.71 5.39
C ALA A 45 -0.78 -22.95 4.56
N ASN A 46 -0.07 -23.63 3.65
CA ASN A 46 0.91 -23.01 2.76
C ASN A 46 0.30 -22.33 1.50
N VAL A 47 -0.97 -22.63 1.18
CA VAL A 47 -1.66 -22.17 -0.04
C VAL A 47 -2.81 -21.21 0.28
N ILE A 48 -3.39 -21.31 1.49
CA ILE A 48 -4.55 -20.52 1.91
C ILE A 48 -4.34 -19.00 1.81
N LEU A 49 -3.10 -18.51 1.98
CA LEU A 49 -2.74 -17.10 1.80
C LEU A 49 -3.16 -16.54 0.44
N GLU A 50 -2.70 -17.16 -0.65
CA GLU A 50 -2.99 -16.71 -2.02
C GLU A 50 -4.43 -17.07 -2.41
N PHE A 51 -4.91 -18.25 -2.01
CA PHE A 51 -6.27 -18.69 -2.33
C PHE A 51 -7.33 -17.78 -1.71
N PHE A 52 -7.21 -17.42 -0.43
CA PHE A 52 -8.14 -16.53 0.26
C PHE A 52 -8.13 -15.12 -0.33
N ILE A 53 -6.96 -14.59 -0.71
CA ILE A 53 -6.86 -13.30 -1.42
C ILE A 53 -7.56 -13.37 -2.78
N GLN A 54 -7.22 -14.36 -3.61
CA GLN A 54 -7.63 -14.40 -5.02
C GLN A 54 -9.06 -14.92 -5.24
N GLN A 55 -9.58 -15.78 -4.37
CA GLN A 55 -10.87 -16.46 -4.53
C GLN A 55 -11.95 -15.99 -3.54
N CYS A 56 -11.57 -15.35 -2.43
CA CYS A 56 -12.54 -14.91 -1.40
C CYS A 56 -12.58 -13.39 -1.23
N ILE A 57 -11.43 -12.72 -1.14
CA ILE A 57 -11.37 -11.27 -0.90
C ILE A 57 -11.52 -10.48 -2.20
N LEU A 58 -10.61 -10.64 -3.17
CA LEU A 58 -10.59 -9.80 -4.38
C LEU A 58 -11.89 -9.87 -5.20
N PRO A 59 -12.48 -11.05 -5.52
CA PRO A 59 -13.68 -11.11 -6.37
C PRO A 59 -14.89 -10.39 -5.77
N ARG A 60 -14.92 -10.20 -4.45
CA ARG A 60 -16.03 -9.56 -3.73
C ARG A 60 -15.72 -8.12 -3.32
N ALA A 61 -14.53 -7.84 -2.79
CA ALA A 61 -14.13 -6.49 -2.37
C ALA A 61 -13.93 -5.50 -3.54
N LEU A 62 -13.86 -5.99 -4.78
CA LEU A 62 -13.86 -5.15 -5.99
C LEU A 62 -15.28 -4.82 -6.49
N PHE A 63 -16.30 -5.58 -6.09
CA PHE A 63 -17.66 -5.47 -6.63
C PHE A 63 -18.42 -4.22 -6.14
N SER A 64 -18.26 -3.84 -4.87
CA SER A 64 -18.86 -2.62 -4.32
C SER A 64 -18.11 -2.12 -3.08
N GLU A 65 -18.25 -0.83 -2.74
CA GLU A 65 -17.73 -0.30 -1.45
C GLU A 65 -18.35 -1.02 -0.24
N LEU A 66 -19.62 -1.47 -0.32
CA LEU A 66 -20.29 -2.18 0.76
C LEU A 66 -19.72 -3.60 0.95
N ASP A 67 -19.42 -4.29 -0.15
CA ASP A 67 -18.74 -5.58 -0.12
C ASP A 67 -17.28 -5.45 0.32
N ALA A 68 -16.59 -4.36 -0.03
CA ALA A 68 -15.27 -4.03 0.50
C ALA A 68 -15.30 -3.86 2.03
N VAL A 69 -16.31 -3.16 2.57
CA VAL A 69 -16.54 -3.08 4.03
C VAL A 69 -16.83 -4.47 4.60
N PHE A 70 -17.75 -5.25 4.01
CA PHE A 70 -18.07 -6.60 4.48
C PHE A 70 -16.84 -7.50 4.54
N CYS A 71 -16.05 -7.55 3.46
CA CYS A 71 -14.83 -8.35 3.38
C CYS A 71 -13.81 -7.95 4.44
N ALA A 72 -13.66 -6.66 4.75
CA ALA A 72 -12.77 -6.20 5.80
C ALA A 72 -13.27 -6.59 7.21
N GLN A 73 -14.57 -6.44 7.49
CA GLN A 73 -15.16 -6.84 8.78
C GLN A 73 -15.08 -8.37 8.96
N PHE A 74 -15.37 -9.15 7.92
CA PHE A 74 -15.27 -10.61 7.93
C PHE A 74 -13.82 -11.10 8.10
N PHE A 75 -12.85 -10.42 7.47
CA PHE A 75 -11.42 -10.67 7.66
C PHE A 75 -10.98 -10.52 9.12
N PHE A 76 -11.39 -9.42 9.78
CA PHE A 76 -11.07 -9.20 11.19
C PHE A 76 -11.88 -10.09 12.14
N LEU A 77 -13.11 -10.49 11.80
CA LEU A 77 -13.87 -11.49 12.53
C LEU A 77 -13.16 -12.86 12.54
N ILE A 78 -12.65 -13.32 11.39
CA ILE A 78 -11.88 -14.57 11.30
C ILE A 78 -10.62 -14.52 12.19
N HIS A 79 -9.96 -13.35 12.22
CA HIS A 79 -8.82 -13.11 13.11
C HIS A 79 -9.21 -13.16 14.59
N GLU A 80 -10.26 -12.43 14.99
CA GLU A 80 -10.80 -12.39 16.36
C GLU A 80 -11.18 -13.79 16.87
N MET A 81 -11.78 -14.61 15.99
CA MET A 81 -12.16 -16.01 16.27
C MET A 81 -10.96 -16.96 16.46
N ARG A 82 -9.71 -16.52 16.22
CA ARG A 82 -8.48 -17.30 16.37
C ARG A 82 -8.49 -18.61 15.57
N ILE A 83 -9.04 -18.57 14.36
CA ILE A 83 -9.07 -19.73 13.44
C ILE A 83 -7.65 -20.20 13.14
N LEU A 84 -7.40 -21.51 13.31
CA LEU A 84 -6.09 -22.12 13.12
C LEU A 84 -5.62 -21.97 11.67
N PHE A 85 -4.30 -21.84 11.49
CA PHE A 85 -3.64 -21.71 10.18
C PHE A 85 -4.04 -20.50 9.30
N PHE A 86 -4.94 -19.62 9.74
CA PHE A 86 -5.34 -18.42 9.00
C PHE A 86 -4.29 -17.29 9.14
N PRO A 87 -3.50 -16.93 8.11
CA PRO A 87 -2.29 -16.13 8.31
C PRO A 87 -2.53 -14.62 8.16
N THR A 88 -3.34 -14.03 9.05
CA THR A 88 -3.80 -12.62 9.02
C THR A 88 -2.70 -11.63 8.62
N VAL A 89 -1.56 -11.63 9.32
CA VAL A 89 -0.49 -10.64 9.08
C VAL A 89 0.22 -10.82 7.73
N LEU A 90 0.24 -12.04 7.19
CA LEU A 90 0.80 -12.31 5.86
C LEU A 90 -0.19 -11.91 4.75
N ILE A 91 -1.50 -12.07 4.98
CA ILE A 91 -2.54 -11.56 4.09
C ILE A 91 -2.42 -10.03 3.99
N MET A 92 -2.22 -9.34 5.11
CA MET A 92 -2.01 -7.89 5.13
C MET A 92 -0.73 -7.45 4.40
N ASP A 93 0.44 -8.06 4.64
CA ASP A 93 1.66 -7.69 3.90
C ASP A 93 1.53 -8.01 2.41
N ARG A 94 0.89 -9.12 2.02
CA ARG A 94 0.67 -9.50 0.62
C ARG A 94 -0.28 -8.54 -0.12
N MET A 95 -1.40 -8.16 0.49
CA MET A 95 -2.32 -7.17 -0.08
C MET A 95 -1.64 -5.79 -0.23
N LEU A 96 -0.86 -5.37 0.78
CA LEU A 96 -0.13 -4.10 0.77
C LEU A 96 1.18 -4.14 -0.07
N GLU A 97 1.60 -5.31 -0.54
CA GLU A 97 2.70 -5.48 -1.50
C GLU A 97 2.19 -5.46 -2.96
N ASN A 98 1.05 -6.12 -3.21
CA ASN A 98 0.47 -6.27 -4.55
C ASN A 98 -0.39 -5.09 -5.02
N VAL A 99 -0.49 -3.98 -4.27
CA VAL A 99 -1.31 -2.81 -4.65
C VAL A 99 -0.97 -2.31 -6.06
N ALA A 100 0.31 -2.23 -6.42
CA ALA A 100 0.76 -1.69 -7.71
C ALA A 100 0.26 -2.48 -8.94
N PRO A 101 0.50 -3.81 -9.06
CA PRO A 101 -0.05 -4.59 -10.18
C PRO A 101 -1.58 -4.74 -10.12
N LEU A 102 -2.22 -4.66 -8.94
CA LEU A 102 -3.68 -4.65 -8.84
C LEU A 102 -4.26 -3.39 -9.51
N ILE A 103 -3.94 -2.20 -9.02
CA ILE A 103 -4.58 -0.95 -9.49
C ILE A 103 -4.26 -0.58 -10.95
N ALA A 104 -3.26 -1.22 -11.56
CA ALA A 104 -2.96 -1.09 -12.99
C ALA A 104 -3.92 -1.87 -13.90
N GLY A 105 -4.69 -2.83 -13.35
CA GLY A 105 -5.67 -3.65 -14.08
C GLY A 105 -7.12 -3.45 -13.64
N LEU A 106 -7.41 -2.48 -12.78
CA LEU A 106 -8.75 -2.19 -12.26
C LEU A 106 -9.38 -0.95 -12.89
N THR A 107 -10.69 -0.94 -13.03
CA THR A 107 -11.47 0.28 -13.27
C THR A 107 -11.47 1.19 -12.04
N GLU A 108 -11.87 2.46 -12.21
CA GLU A 108 -11.94 3.45 -11.13
C GLU A 108 -12.85 3.00 -9.97
N ASN A 109 -13.97 2.34 -10.28
CA ASN A 109 -14.94 1.88 -9.29
C ASN A 109 -14.40 0.69 -8.47
N GLU A 110 -13.69 -0.23 -9.12
CA GLU A 110 -13.03 -1.36 -8.46
C GLU A 110 -11.84 -0.88 -7.63
N ALA A 111 -11.04 0.06 -8.14
CA ALA A 111 -9.95 0.69 -7.40
C ALA A 111 -10.46 1.47 -6.18
N ASN A 112 -11.59 2.16 -6.30
CA ASN A 112 -12.28 2.84 -5.21
C ASN A 112 -12.80 1.86 -4.14
N SER A 113 -13.33 0.70 -4.55
CA SER A 113 -13.79 -0.37 -3.64
C SER A 113 -12.60 -1.06 -2.94
N LEU A 114 -11.54 -1.39 -3.68
CA LEU A 114 -10.28 -1.89 -3.11
C LEU A 114 -9.67 -0.89 -2.12
N ALA A 115 -9.69 0.40 -2.43
CA ALA A 115 -9.19 1.45 -1.55
C ALA A 115 -9.97 1.48 -0.22
N ARG A 116 -11.29 1.25 -0.24
CA ARG A 116 -12.11 1.16 0.97
C ARG A 116 -11.78 -0.07 1.82
N PHE A 117 -11.46 -1.21 1.20
CA PHE A 117 -10.97 -2.41 1.91
C PHE A 117 -9.59 -2.15 2.54
N LEU A 118 -8.64 -1.58 1.78
CA LEU A 118 -7.29 -1.26 2.24
C LEU A 118 -7.25 -0.17 3.34
N GLU A 119 -8.18 0.78 3.30
CA GLU A 119 -8.39 1.78 4.36
C GLU A 119 -8.68 1.09 5.70
N ILE A 120 -9.65 0.17 5.72
CA ILE A 120 -10.04 -0.54 6.95
C ILE A 120 -8.92 -1.47 7.43
N LEU A 121 -8.16 -2.09 6.53
CA LEU A 121 -6.95 -2.83 6.92
C LEU A 121 -5.90 -1.93 7.60
N LEU A 122 -5.62 -0.76 7.04
CA LEU A 122 -4.61 0.16 7.58
C LEU A 122 -5.07 0.87 8.87
N VAL A 123 -6.37 1.18 9.02
CA VAL A 123 -6.91 1.72 10.27
C VAL A 123 -6.76 0.71 11.43
N ASN A 124 -7.09 -0.57 11.20
CA ASN A 124 -6.90 -1.61 12.23
C ASN A 124 -5.40 -1.89 12.49
N ALA A 125 -4.56 -1.89 11.45
CA ALA A 125 -3.11 -1.95 11.63
C ALA A 125 -2.59 -0.77 12.47
N GLN A 126 -3.14 0.43 12.29
CA GLN A 126 -2.73 1.61 13.05
C GLN A 126 -3.24 1.60 14.49
N LYS A 127 -4.42 1.02 14.76
CA LYS A 127 -4.90 0.71 16.12
C LYS A 127 -3.89 -0.19 16.86
N TRP A 128 -3.50 -1.30 16.23
CA TRP A 128 -2.47 -2.22 16.75
C TRP A 128 -1.06 -1.63 16.81
N HIS A 129 -0.77 -0.58 16.03
CA HIS A 129 0.52 0.13 16.07
C HIS A 129 0.60 1.13 17.21
N ALA A 130 -0.47 1.90 17.43
CA ALA A 130 -0.51 3.03 18.35
C ALA A 130 -0.34 2.61 19.82
N GLU A 131 -0.98 1.51 20.22
CA GLU A 131 -1.06 1.07 21.62
C GLU A 131 -0.56 -0.37 21.76
N LYS A 132 0.47 -0.55 22.60
CA LYS A 132 1.09 -1.85 22.90
C LYS A 132 0.08 -2.83 23.53
N ASP A 133 -0.72 -2.34 24.46
CA ASP A 133 -1.62 -3.17 25.26
C ASP A 133 -2.77 -3.72 24.40
N VAL A 134 -3.21 -2.96 23.41
CA VAL A 134 -4.17 -3.40 22.38
C VAL A 134 -3.56 -4.48 21.50
N PHE A 135 -2.30 -4.32 21.05
CA PHE A 135 -1.59 -5.38 20.32
C PHE A 135 -1.41 -6.66 21.17
N GLU A 136 -1.09 -6.53 22.46
CA GLU A 136 -0.94 -7.69 23.35
C GLU A 136 -2.28 -8.39 23.62
N LYS A 137 -3.39 -7.66 23.66
CA LYS A 137 -4.75 -8.22 23.79
C LYS A 137 -5.28 -8.86 22.50
N GLU A 138 -5.01 -8.27 21.33
CA GLU A 138 -5.66 -8.62 20.06
C GLU A 138 -4.76 -9.37 19.07
N CYS A 139 -3.44 -9.38 19.26
CA CYS A 139 -2.49 -10.00 18.33
C CYS A 139 -1.59 -11.06 18.97
N VAL A 140 -1.13 -10.87 20.20
CA VAL A 140 -0.20 -11.82 20.83
C VAL A 140 -0.89 -13.14 21.15
N GLY A 141 -0.31 -14.25 20.67
CA GLY A 141 -0.88 -15.60 20.80
C GLY A 141 -1.98 -15.95 19.78
N PHE A 142 -2.39 -15.02 18.90
CA PHE A 142 -3.37 -15.30 17.86
C PHE A 142 -2.70 -16.07 16.70
N PRO A 143 -3.29 -17.17 16.18
CA PRO A 143 -2.68 -17.97 15.12
C PRO A 143 -2.26 -17.17 13.88
N GLY A 144 -3.06 -16.17 13.48
CA GLY A 144 -2.76 -15.29 12.34
C GLY A 144 -1.65 -14.27 12.52
N MET A 145 -1.04 -14.22 13.70
CA MET A 145 0.18 -13.45 14.00
C MET A 145 1.41 -14.35 14.18
N ILE A 146 1.26 -15.67 14.07
CA ILE A 146 2.38 -16.61 14.04
C ILE A 146 2.93 -16.65 12.61
N THR A 147 4.26 -16.50 12.48
CA THR A 147 4.95 -16.56 11.18
C THR A 147 6.04 -17.63 11.22
N LYS A 148 7.32 -17.25 11.19
CA LYS A 148 8.45 -18.14 11.55
C LYS A 148 8.77 -18.08 13.05
N SER A 149 8.33 -17.01 13.70
CA SER A 149 8.28 -16.80 15.14
C SER A 149 6.91 -16.20 15.48
N SER A 150 6.61 -16.05 16.77
CA SER A 150 5.59 -15.10 17.22
C SER A 150 5.94 -13.69 16.71
N MET A 151 4.92 -12.93 16.29
CA MET A 151 5.07 -11.51 16.00
C MET A 151 5.12 -10.73 17.31
N ASP A 152 6.26 -10.13 17.64
CA ASP A 152 6.35 -9.16 18.73
C ASP A 152 5.91 -7.76 18.27
N TYR A 153 5.56 -6.90 19.23
CA TYR A 153 5.08 -5.54 18.95
C TYR A 153 6.09 -4.73 18.13
N GLN A 154 7.39 -4.89 18.38
CA GLN A 154 8.42 -4.12 17.68
C GLN A 154 8.64 -4.59 16.24
N THR A 155 8.48 -5.89 15.95
CA THR A 155 8.49 -6.41 14.56
C THR A 155 7.23 -6.02 13.82
N PHE A 156 6.06 -6.00 14.49
CA PHE A 156 4.84 -5.46 13.90
C PHE A 156 4.96 -3.98 13.55
N ARG A 157 5.56 -3.15 14.41
CA ARG A 157 5.85 -1.74 14.10
C ARG A 157 6.81 -1.57 12.92
N LYS A 158 7.87 -2.38 12.84
CA LYS A 158 8.78 -2.43 11.67
C LYS A 158 8.05 -2.85 10.38
N LEU A 159 7.07 -3.73 10.47
CA LEU A 159 6.23 -4.14 9.35
C LEU A 159 5.31 -3.00 8.89
N CYS A 160 4.64 -2.32 9.81
CA CYS A 160 3.85 -1.12 9.50
C CYS A 160 4.71 -0.03 8.84
N TYR A 161 5.97 0.13 9.29
CA TYR A 161 6.92 1.07 8.68
C TYR A 161 7.25 0.68 7.23
N ARG A 162 7.48 -0.61 6.96
CA ARG A 162 7.65 -1.12 5.58
C ARG A 162 6.43 -0.78 4.72
N TRP A 163 5.21 -0.91 5.24
CA TRP A 163 3.98 -0.57 4.50
C TRP A 163 3.89 0.92 4.15
N GLN A 164 4.09 1.80 5.14
CA GLN A 164 4.10 3.26 4.93
C GLN A 164 5.16 3.66 3.87
N VAL A 165 6.37 3.12 3.94
CA VAL A 165 7.44 3.41 2.95
C VAL A 165 7.17 2.78 1.59
N ARG A 166 6.62 1.56 1.51
CA ARG A 166 6.30 0.87 0.24
C ARG A 166 5.21 1.62 -0.52
N LEU A 167 4.12 1.98 0.14
CA LEU A 167 3.02 2.77 -0.43
C LEU A 167 3.47 4.17 -0.85
N GLY A 168 4.21 4.88 0.01
CA GLY A 168 4.75 6.20 -0.31
C GLY A 168 5.60 6.21 -1.58
N LYS A 169 6.50 5.23 -1.71
CA LYS A 169 7.33 5.05 -2.92
C LYS A 169 6.50 4.71 -4.16
N LEU A 170 5.49 3.84 -4.04
CA LEU A 170 4.59 3.49 -5.14
C LEU A 170 3.91 4.75 -5.69
N PHE A 171 3.22 5.50 -4.82
CA PHE A 171 2.46 6.68 -5.24
C PHE A 171 3.36 7.76 -5.84
N VAL A 172 4.49 8.10 -5.19
CA VAL A 172 5.46 9.07 -5.72
C VAL A 172 6.02 8.63 -7.09
N THR A 173 6.26 7.33 -7.29
CA THR A 173 6.76 6.80 -8.57
C THR A 173 5.70 6.83 -9.68
N VAL A 174 4.43 6.58 -9.38
CA VAL A 174 3.35 6.66 -10.39
C VAL A 174 3.09 8.11 -10.78
N LEU A 175 2.91 9.01 -9.82
CA LEU A 175 2.62 10.42 -10.12
C LEU A 175 3.82 11.13 -10.78
N GLY A 176 5.05 10.76 -10.39
CA GLY A 176 6.29 11.36 -10.89
C GLY A 176 6.68 10.97 -12.32
N LYS A 177 6.14 9.87 -12.86
CA LYS A 177 6.35 9.48 -14.27
C LYS A 177 5.55 10.39 -15.20
N GLU A 178 6.15 10.76 -16.32
CA GLU A 178 5.52 11.56 -17.38
C GLU A 178 4.63 10.67 -18.26
N ASP A 179 5.19 9.58 -18.81
CA ASP A 179 4.46 8.55 -19.57
C ASP A 179 3.68 7.57 -18.68
N ALA A 180 3.16 8.02 -17.54
CA ALA A 180 2.26 7.21 -16.73
C ALA A 180 0.86 7.17 -17.35
N ASP A 181 0.31 5.96 -17.41
CA ASP A 181 -1.05 5.72 -17.86
C ASP A 181 -2.08 6.52 -17.03
N TYR A 182 -3.10 7.05 -17.72
CA TYR A 182 -4.14 7.88 -17.12
C TYR A 182 -4.92 7.15 -16.02
N VAL A 183 -5.34 5.90 -16.28
CA VAL A 183 -6.13 5.11 -15.32
C VAL A 183 -5.27 4.76 -14.11
N LEU A 184 -4.00 4.41 -14.32
CA LEU A 184 -3.05 4.14 -13.23
C LEU A 184 -2.80 5.38 -12.34
N ILE A 185 -2.64 6.58 -12.92
CA ILE A 185 -2.55 7.83 -12.14
C ILE A 185 -3.84 8.06 -11.35
N ARG A 186 -5.00 7.93 -12.01
CA ARG A 186 -6.32 8.22 -11.45
C ARG A 186 -6.66 7.27 -10.29
N ASN A 187 -6.44 5.97 -10.48
CA ASN A 187 -6.58 4.95 -9.44
C ASN A 187 -5.63 5.21 -8.25
N CYS A 188 -4.38 5.64 -8.49
CA CYS A 188 -3.48 6.08 -7.43
C CYS A 188 -4.08 7.24 -6.61
N LEU A 189 -4.63 8.28 -7.25
CA LEU A 189 -5.23 9.43 -6.56
C LEU A 189 -6.51 9.06 -5.77
N ILE A 190 -7.30 8.08 -6.26
CA ILE A 190 -8.44 7.49 -5.55
C ILE A 190 -7.95 6.79 -4.27
N LEU A 191 -6.97 5.88 -4.38
CA LEU A 191 -6.38 5.19 -3.24
C LEU A 191 -5.78 6.18 -2.23
N MET A 192 -4.93 7.09 -2.69
CA MET A 192 -4.31 8.13 -1.84
C MET A 192 -5.36 8.94 -1.08
N THR A 193 -6.49 9.28 -1.72
CA THR A 193 -7.62 9.98 -1.09
C THR A 193 -8.27 9.13 0.02
N LYS A 194 -8.67 7.89 -0.27
CA LYS A 194 -9.36 7.01 0.70
C LYS A 194 -8.46 6.62 1.89
N LEU A 195 -7.16 6.39 1.65
CA LEU A 195 -6.22 5.95 2.69
C LEU A 195 -5.79 7.05 3.69
N THR A 196 -6.16 8.32 3.43
CA THR A 196 -5.86 9.50 4.26
C THR A 196 -5.99 9.31 5.80
N PRO A 197 -6.98 8.56 6.35
CA PRO A 197 -7.13 8.37 7.80
C PRO A 197 -5.99 7.58 8.48
N ALA A 198 -5.26 6.74 7.74
CA ALA A 198 -4.21 5.87 8.29
C ALA A 198 -2.88 5.94 7.52
N PHE A 199 -2.81 6.74 6.45
CA PHE A 199 -1.64 6.86 5.59
C PHE A 199 -1.65 8.20 4.81
N PRO A 200 -0.49 8.83 4.56
CA PRO A 200 0.82 8.57 5.17
C PRO A 200 0.91 9.12 6.60
N LEU A 201 1.76 8.50 7.44
CA LEU A 201 1.97 8.91 8.85
C LEU A 201 3.39 9.41 9.14
N LEU A 202 4.33 9.29 8.19
CA LEU A 202 5.71 9.76 8.31
C LEU A 202 5.87 11.15 7.69
N SER A 203 6.48 12.10 8.41
CA SER A 203 6.68 13.48 7.90
C SER A 203 7.41 13.53 6.55
N SER A 204 8.46 12.73 6.39
CA SER A 204 9.22 12.65 5.12
C SER A 204 8.39 12.09 3.95
N THR A 205 7.51 11.12 4.21
CA THR A 205 6.59 10.58 3.19
C THR A 205 5.50 11.59 2.83
N ILE A 206 4.99 12.35 3.80
CA ILE A 206 4.01 13.44 3.57
C ILE A 206 4.59 14.46 2.59
N THR A 207 5.76 15.02 2.88
CA THR A 207 6.40 16.03 2.02
C THR A 207 6.72 15.49 0.62
N GLN A 208 7.13 14.22 0.49
CA GLN A 208 7.36 13.58 -0.80
C GLN A 208 6.06 13.44 -1.61
N MET A 209 4.96 13.04 -0.95
CA MET A 209 3.65 12.90 -1.59
C MET A 209 3.00 14.24 -1.95
N GLU A 210 3.14 15.27 -1.11
CA GLU A 210 2.75 16.65 -1.44
C GLU A 210 3.51 17.16 -2.65
N SER A 211 4.84 16.98 -2.69
CA SER A 211 5.65 17.40 -3.84
C SER A 211 5.28 16.64 -5.11
N ALA A 212 4.94 15.35 -5.02
CA ALA A 212 4.54 14.54 -6.18
C ALA A 212 3.16 14.98 -6.71
N ALA A 213 2.18 15.16 -5.82
CA ALA A 213 0.84 15.63 -6.19
C ALA A 213 0.83 17.08 -6.72
N ALA A 214 1.71 17.95 -6.20
CA ALA A 214 1.84 19.32 -6.70
C ALA A 214 2.44 19.36 -8.11
N LYS A 215 3.52 18.58 -8.35
CA LYS A 215 4.11 18.43 -9.68
C LYS A 215 3.12 17.84 -10.69
N LEU A 216 2.34 16.84 -10.29
CA LEU A 216 1.24 16.30 -11.10
C LEU A 216 0.22 17.40 -11.43
N ARG A 217 -0.30 18.10 -10.42
CA ARG A 217 -1.28 19.19 -10.60
C ARG A 217 -0.81 20.18 -11.66
N ASP A 218 0.44 20.63 -11.56
CA ASP A 218 0.98 21.66 -12.43
C ASP A 218 1.35 21.14 -13.83
N ARG A 219 1.72 19.85 -13.96
CA ARG A 219 2.02 19.20 -15.25
C ARG A 219 0.78 18.87 -16.08
N GLU A 220 -0.30 18.45 -15.42
CA GLU A 220 -1.56 18.03 -16.05
C GLU A 220 -2.55 19.21 -16.28
N LYS A 221 -2.31 20.37 -15.67
CA LYS A 221 -3.15 21.57 -15.85
C LYS A 221 -3.23 21.98 -17.32
N GLY A 222 -4.43 22.14 -17.85
CA GLY A 222 -4.71 22.43 -19.26
C GLY A 222 -4.49 21.24 -20.22
N LYS A 223 -4.33 20.02 -19.68
CA LYS A 223 -4.21 18.76 -20.46
C LYS A 223 -5.16 17.66 -19.97
N ARG A 224 -5.19 17.45 -18.66
CA ARG A 224 -5.98 16.46 -17.92
C ARG A 224 -6.42 17.10 -16.60
N ASP A 225 -7.30 18.10 -16.72
CA ASP A 225 -7.69 18.96 -15.59
C ASP A 225 -8.43 18.21 -14.47
N ASP A 226 -8.99 17.03 -14.75
CA ASP A 226 -9.51 16.11 -13.75
C ASP A 226 -8.40 15.59 -12.82
N LEU A 227 -7.27 15.15 -13.37
CA LEU A 227 -6.10 14.71 -12.61
C LEU A 227 -5.45 15.88 -11.88
N SER A 228 -5.45 17.06 -12.50
CA SER A 228 -4.97 18.29 -11.85
C SER A 228 -5.82 18.64 -10.62
N LEU A 229 -7.14 18.63 -10.76
CA LEU A 229 -8.10 18.85 -9.68
C LEU A 229 -8.00 17.78 -8.59
N MET A 230 -7.87 16.49 -8.95
CA MET A 230 -7.69 15.40 -7.99
C MET A 230 -6.37 15.53 -7.22
N GLY A 231 -5.27 15.92 -7.88
CA GLY A 231 -3.99 16.22 -7.24
C GLY A 231 -4.08 17.39 -6.26
N ALA A 232 -4.72 18.50 -6.67
CA ALA A 232 -4.98 19.64 -5.80
C ALA A 232 -5.86 19.27 -4.59
N SER A 233 -6.93 18.51 -4.82
CA SER A 233 -7.86 18.04 -3.79
C SER A 233 -7.19 17.12 -2.77
N TYR A 234 -6.31 16.22 -3.23
CA TYR A 234 -5.51 15.37 -2.35
C TYR A 234 -4.60 16.20 -1.43
N ILE A 235 -3.89 17.20 -1.94
CA ILE A 235 -3.04 18.09 -1.11
C ILE A 235 -3.89 18.81 -0.05
N GLY A 236 -5.07 19.29 -0.41
CA GLY A 236 -6.02 19.90 0.53
C GLY A 236 -6.45 18.94 1.64
N ARG A 237 -6.92 17.74 1.28
CA ARG A 237 -7.29 16.68 2.23
C ARG A 237 -6.13 16.29 3.15
N LEU A 238 -4.92 16.17 2.60
CA LEU A 238 -3.73 15.78 3.34
C LEU A 238 -3.37 16.82 4.42
N LYS A 239 -3.55 18.12 4.14
CA LYS A 239 -3.33 19.20 5.12
C LYS A 239 -4.45 19.35 6.15
N LEU A 240 -5.69 19.01 5.79
CA LEU A 240 -6.85 19.12 6.68
C LEU A 240 -7.04 17.91 7.62
N ARG A 241 -6.32 16.80 7.42
CA ARG A 241 -6.49 15.59 8.23
C ARG A 241 -5.90 15.76 9.64
N ASN A 242 -6.68 15.39 10.65
CA ASN A 242 -6.22 15.31 12.04
C ASN A 242 -5.77 13.87 12.37
N VAL A 243 -4.50 13.56 12.14
CA VAL A 243 -3.89 12.25 12.46
C VAL A 243 -2.51 12.44 13.10
N LYS A 244 -2.06 11.47 13.91
CA LYS A 244 -0.72 11.50 14.52
C LYS A 244 0.37 11.36 13.44
N ILE A 245 1.09 12.44 13.19
CA ILE A 245 2.26 12.46 12.29
C ILE A 245 3.53 12.22 13.10
N TYR A 246 4.38 11.33 12.60
CA TYR A 246 5.66 10.98 13.19
C TYR A 246 6.76 11.73 12.46
N ALA A 247 7.43 12.64 13.17
CA ALA A 247 8.52 13.47 12.63
C ALA A 247 9.77 12.63 12.36
N VAL A 248 10.22 11.83 13.35
CA VAL A 248 11.37 10.94 13.22
C VAL A 248 10.89 9.50 12.99
N PRO A 249 11.40 8.77 11.98
CA PRO A 249 11.02 7.37 11.74
C PRO A 249 11.26 6.41 12.92
N SER A 250 12.21 6.71 13.81
CA SER A 250 12.44 5.99 15.08
C SER A 250 11.19 5.91 15.96
N ASP A 251 10.43 7.01 15.96
CA ASP A 251 9.29 7.20 16.84
C ASP A 251 8.09 6.41 16.30
N PHE A 252 8.08 6.14 14.98
CA PHE A 252 7.13 5.25 14.34
C PHE A 252 7.51 3.78 14.55
N ALA A 253 8.78 3.40 14.40
CA ALA A 253 9.28 2.05 14.66
C ALA A 253 10.79 2.06 14.94
N PRO A 254 11.33 1.11 15.75
CA PRO A 254 12.77 1.02 16.03
C PRO A 254 13.54 0.55 14.79
N VAL A 255 13.86 1.52 13.93
CA VAL A 255 14.54 1.36 12.64
C VAL A 255 15.78 2.24 12.65
N GLN A 256 16.95 1.64 12.43
CA GLN A 256 18.22 2.36 12.38
C GLN A 256 18.32 3.17 11.08
N ILE A 257 18.16 4.49 11.17
CA ILE A 257 18.37 5.41 10.05
C ILE A 257 19.88 5.64 9.93
N LYS A 258 20.47 5.27 8.79
CA LYS A 258 21.84 5.72 8.45
C LYS A 258 21.80 7.25 8.26
N LYS A 259 22.29 8.00 9.24
CA LYS A 259 22.35 9.47 9.17
C LYS A 259 23.30 9.89 8.04
N THR A 260 22.77 10.47 6.97
CA THR A 260 23.56 11.31 6.07
C THR A 260 23.77 12.65 6.77
N PRO A 261 25.01 13.14 6.96
CA PRO A 261 25.25 14.40 7.67
C PRO A 261 24.85 15.60 6.82
N VAL A 262 23.74 16.25 7.17
CA VAL A 262 23.37 17.56 6.64
C VAL A 262 24.04 18.61 7.53
N ILE A 263 24.89 19.46 6.94
CA ILE A 263 25.62 20.51 7.66
C ILE A 263 24.69 21.73 7.83
N GLU A 264 24.31 22.04 9.07
CA GLU A 264 23.53 23.22 9.40
C GLU A 264 24.38 24.50 9.31
N LYS A 265 24.34 25.18 8.16
CA LYS A 265 24.86 26.56 8.06
C LYS A 265 23.82 27.56 8.57
N ILE A 266 23.83 27.81 9.88
CA ILE A 266 23.04 28.87 10.50
C ILE A 266 23.56 30.25 10.05
N VAL A 267 22.80 30.93 9.19
CA VAL A 267 23.09 32.31 8.78
C VAL A 267 22.64 33.28 9.87
N LYS A 268 23.59 33.83 10.65
CA LYS A 268 23.33 34.97 11.53
C LYS A 268 23.59 36.28 10.79
N LYS A 269 22.52 37.01 10.45
CA LYS A 269 22.59 38.42 10.04
C LYS A 269 22.79 39.33 11.26
N LYS A 270 23.60 40.37 11.12
CA LYS A 270 23.56 41.62 11.91
C LYS A 270 23.86 42.82 10.98
N PRO A 271 23.58 44.07 11.41
CA PRO A 271 23.23 45.15 10.47
C PRO A 271 24.42 45.88 9.83
N GLU A 272 24.09 46.67 8.81
CA GLU A 272 24.95 47.68 8.19
C GLU A 272 24.92 48.99 8.98
N GLU A 273 26.02 49.74 8.98
CA GLU A 273 26.09 51.15 9.35
C GLU A 273 27.12 51.83 8.43
N LYS A 274 26.95 53.12 8.09
CA LYS A 274 27.64 53.78 6.97
C LYS A 274 28.82 54.67 7.39
N ALA A 275 29.83 54.75 6.52
CA ALA A 275 30.71 55.91 6.36
C ALA A 275 31.24 55.96 4.90
N ASP A 276 31.45 57.18 4.36
CA ASP A 276 31.89 57.44 2.97
C ASP A 276 33.43 57.43 2.81
N GLY A 277 33.92 57.27 1.56
CA GLY A 277 35.35 57.40 1.24
C GLY A 277 35.80 56.87 -0.13
N GLU A 278 35.57 57.64 -1.20
CA GLU A 278 36.26 57.54 -2.50
C GLU A 278 37.22 58.77 -2.66
N PRO A 279 38.10 58.91 -3.69
CA PRO A 279 38.06 58.26 -5.02
C PRO A 279 39.41 57.78 -5.64
N ALA A 280 39.28 57.16 -6.83
CA ALA A 280 40.27 57.05 -7.93
C ALA A 280 41.46 56.06 -7.74
N ASP A 281 42.13 55.54 -8.80
CA ASP A 281 42.09 55.86 -10.24
C ASP A 281 42.44 54.64 -11.15
N LYS A 282 42.20 54.80 -12.48
CA LYS A 282 42.77 54.09 -13.66
C LYS A 282 42.31 52.68 -14.07
N LYS A 283 41.80 52.64 -15.32
CA LYS A 283 41.64 51.50 -16.25
C LYS A 283 42.96 51.25 -17.05
N PRO A 284 42.98 50.49 -18.17
CA PRO A 284 42.93 49.02 -18.27
C PRO A 284 44.10 48.46 -19.13
N LYS A 285 44.12 47.14 -19.41
CA LYS A 285 44.64 46.64 -20.71
C LYS A 285 44.00 45.34 -21.18
N VAL A 286 44.22 45.00 -22.44
CA VAL A 286 43.48 44.04 -23.28
C VAL A 286 44.48 43.24 -24.14
N GLU A 287 44.01 42.14 -24.76
CA GLU A 287 44.63 41.42 -25.91
C GLU A 287 45.84 40.49 -25.61
N ALA A 288 46.11 39.41 -26.36
CA ALA A 288 45.45 38.85 -27.57
C ALA A 288 45.65 37.31 -27.75
N ALA A 289 44.84 36.69 -28.64
CA ALA A 289 45.17 35.67 -29.68
C ALA A 289 46.10 34.44 -29.40
N LYS A 290 46.01 33.25 -30.02
CA LYS A 290 45.17 32.54 -31.07
C LYS A 290 45.47 31.00 -30.92
N ASN A 291 45.00 30.00 -31.68
CA ASN A 291 44.29 29.85 -32.98
C ASN A 291 43.15 28.78 -32.83
N GLY A 292 42.72 27.81 -33.68
CA GLY A 292 43.09 27.25 -35.01
C GLY A 292 44.01 26.01 -34.93
N LYS A 293 43.79 24.83 -35.57
CA LYS A 293 42.77 24.23 -36.48
C LYS A 293 42.76 22.68 -36.22
N GLY A 294 41.87 21.79 -36.73
CA GLY A 294 40.63 21.88 -37.54
C GLY A 294 40.51 20.75 -38.61
N LYS A 295 39.28 20.31 -38.96
CA LYS A 295 38.87 19.37 -40.06
C LYS A 295 39.27 17.87 -39.90
N GLU A 296 38.73 16.88 -40.62
CA GLU A 296 37.80 16.82 -41.80
C GLU A 296 36.81 15.60 -41.70
N ALA A 297 36.09 15.19 -42.77
CA ALA A 297 35.01 14.17 -42.74
C ALA A 297 34.92 13.24 -43.99
N ALA A 298 34.33 12.05 -43.80
CA ALA A 298 33.70 11.12 -44.79
C ALA A 298 32.95 9.99 -44.00
N GLU A 299 31.93 9.23 -44.42
CA GLU A 299 31.11 9.06 -45.66
C GLU A 299 31.28 7.71 -46.43
N ASN A 300 30.19 7.20 -47.02
CA ASN A 300 29.94 5.86 -47.63
C ASN A 300 29.86 4.66 -46.64
N GLY A 301 29.04 3.60 -46.88
CA GLY A 301 28.08 3.38 -47.97
C GLY A 301 27.23 2.08 -47.83
N THR A 302 26.33 1.92 -48.82
CA THR A 302 25.53 0.76 -49.33
C THR A 302 26.03 -0.68 -48.98
N GLU A 303 25.22 -1.76 -48.88
CA GLU A 303 24.24 -2.30 -49.86
C GLU A 303 23.06 -3.17 -49.30
N LYS A 304 22.17 -3.57 -50.24
CA LYS A 304 20.90 -4.31 -50.14
C LYS A 304 21.03 -5.82 -49.87
N SER A 305 19.93 -6.45 -49.45
CA SER A 305 19.35 -7.60 -50.19
C SER A 305 17.90 -7.93 -49.78
N ALA A 306 17.03 -8.05 -50.77
CA ALA A 306 15.93 -9.03 -50.78
C ALA A 306 16.46 -10.29 -51.52
N GLU A 307 15.78 -11.42 -51.67
CA GLU A 307 14.35 -11.74 -51.65
C GLU A 307 14.19 -13.28 -51.52
N LYS A 308 13.09 -13.78 -50.94
CA LYS A 308 12.39 -14.98 -51.45
C LYS A 308 11.05 -15.23 -50.75
N THR A 309 10.08 -15.63 -51.55
CA THR A 309 8.70 -15.94 -51.16
C THR A 309 8.44 -17.42 -51.37
N GLU A 310 7.78 -18.09 -50.42
CA GLU A 310 7.03 -19.32 -50.71
C GLU A 310 5.94 -19.54 -49.64
N GLU A 311 4.70 -19.80 -50.08
CA GLU A 311 3.60 -20.12 -49.17
C GLU A 311 3.54 -21.63 -48.92
N THR A 312 3.41 -22.05 -47.66
CA THR A 312 2.81 -23.34 -47.34
C THR A 312 1.99 -23.23 -46.05
N LYS A 313 0.69 -23.56 -46.14
CA LYS A 313 -0.23 -23.51 -44.99
C LYS A 313 0.04 -24.67 -44.03
N GLU A 314 0.51 -24.38 -42.81
CA GLU A 314 0.49 -25.37 -41.74
C GLU A 314 0.06 -24.79 -40.38
N ARG A 315 -0.83 -25.52 -39.70
CA ARG A 315 -1.64 -25.05 -38.56
C ARG A 315 -0.91 -25.18 -37.22
N LYS A 316 0.22 -24.48 -37.05
CA LYS A 316 1.07 -24.59 -35.84
C LYS A 316 0.57 -23.75 -34.65
N LYS A 317 0.71 -24.32 -33.45
CA LYS A 317 0.26 -23.74 -32.17
C LYS A 317 1.11 -22.52 -31.80
N ARG A 318 0.51 -21.47 -31.20
CA ARG A 318 1.29 -20.34 -30.66
C ARG A 318 2.23 -20.82 -29.55
N PRO A 319 3.52 -20.44 -29.55
CA PRO A 319 4.42 -20.72 -28.43
C PRO A 319 4.02 -19.87 -27.22
N VAL A 320 4.03 -20.47 -26.03
CA VAL A 320 3.87 -19.72 -24.77
C VAL A 320 5.18 -18.97 -24.51
N VAL A 321 5.17 -17.65 -24.66
CA VAL A 321 6.32 -16.80 -24.33
C VAL A 321 6.53 -16.85 -22.81
N SER A 322 7.58 -17.53 -22.37
CA SER A 322 7.93 -17.63 -20.96
C SER A 322 8.53 -16.31 -20.47
N PHE A 323 7.72 -15.52 -19.75
CA PHE A 323 8.21 -14.35 -19.04
C PHE A 323 9.20 -14.78 -17.95
N LYS A 324 10.49 -14.55 -18.20
CA LYS A 324 11.57 -14.80 -17.24
C LYS A 324 11.48 -13.79 -16.09
N LEU A 325 10.74 -14.17 -15.05
CA LEU A 325 10.68 -13.45 -13.78
C LEU A 325 12.08 -13.32 -13.15
N TYR A 326 12.70 -12.15 -13.34
CA TYR A 326 13.92 -11.76 -12.65
C TYR A 326 13.59 -11.48 -11.17
N GLY A 327 13.76 -12.50 -10.33
CA GLY A 327 13.33 -12.43 -8.93
C GLY A 327 13.70 -13.65 -8.08
N LYS A 328 14.95 -14.13 -8.16
CA LYS A 328 15.42 -15.22 -7.28
C LYS A 328 15.47 -14.77 -5.82
N SER A 329 14.42 -15.08 -5.07
CA SER A 329 14.38 -15.04 -3.60
C SER A 329 13.83 -16.36 -3.08
N GLN A 330 14.70 -17.28 -2.65
CA GLN A 330 14.27 -18.62 -2.26
C GLN A 330 13.59 -18.62 -0.88
N TRP A 331 12.35 -19.09 -0.83
CA TRP A 331 11.67 -19.49 0.39
C TRP A 331 11.07 -20.89 0.23
N ARG A 332 11.93 -21.92 0.32
CA ARG A 332 11.49 -23.32 0.33
C ARG A 332 11.13 -23.72 1.76
N ILE A 333 9.84 -23.69 2.10
CA ILE A 333 9.36 -24.10 3.44
C ILE A 333 9.65 -25.59 3.63
N ARG A 334 10.66 -25.91 4.45
CA ARG A 334 11.03 -27.28 4.81
C ARG A 334 10.70 -27.52 6.28
N ALA A 335 9.45 -27.92 6.54
CA ALA A 335 8.97 -28.16 7.89
C ALA A 335 9.80 -29.25 8.59
N LYS A 336 10.32 -28.91 9.77
CA LYS A 336 10.87 -29.83 10.78
C LYS A 336 10.51 -29.30 12.16
N MET A 337 9.30 -29.60 12.63
CA MET A 337 9.05 -29.66 14.07
C MET A 337 9.87 -30.81 14.64
N THR A 338 10.50 -30.62 15.79
CA THR A 338 11.20 -31.69 16.48
C THR A 338 10.22 -32.60 17.22
N LYS A 339 10.54 -33.89 17.37
CA LYS A 339 9.61 -34.87 18.01
C LYS A 339 9.25 -34.49 19.45
N THR A 340 10.12 -33.77 20.14
CA THR A 340 9.96 -33.27 21.52
C THR A 340 8.80 -32.28 21.64
N GLU A 341 8.72 -31.26 20.78
CA GLU A 341 7.70 -30.19 20.85
C GLU A 341 6.27 -30.73 20.71
N LYS A 342 6.09 -31.81 19.92
CA LYS A 342 4.79 -32.49 19.78
C LYS A 342 4.37 -33.28 21.03
N VAL A 343 5.30 -33.71 21.88
CA VAL A 343 4.99 -34.47 23.10
C VAL A 343 4.55 -33.54 24.23
N GLU A 344 5.16 -32.37 24.36
CA GLU A 344 4.79 -31.41 25.42
C GLU A 344 3.42 -30.77 25.16
N THR A 345 3.13 -30.40 23.90
CA THR A 345 1.81 -29.88 23.50
C THR A 345 0.70 -30.91 23.69
N LEU A 346 0.91 -32.18 23.30
CA LEU A 346 -0.07 -33.26 23.53
C LEU A 346 -0.25 -33.61 25.02
N LYS A 347 0.77 -33.44 25.88
CA LYS A 347 0.62 -33.61 27.33
C LYS A 347 -0.17 -32.45 27.96
N ARG A 348 0.02 -31.22 27.50
CA ARG A 348 -0.63 -30.03 28.07
C ARG A 348 -2.14 -30.02 27.82
N ASN A 349 -2.59 -30.54 26.68
CA ASN A 349 -4.01 -30.67 26.33
C ASN A 349 -4.69 -31.96 26.86
N ARG A 350 -4.09 -32.68 27.81
CA ARG A 350 -4.70 -33.87 28.43
C ARG A 350 -5.09 -33.70 29.90
N ASN A 351 -4.76 -32.54 30.48
CA ASN A 351 -5.04 -32.15 31.86
C ASN A 351 -5.77 -30.79 31.93
N ALA A 352 -6.64 -30.52 30.95
CA ALA A 352 -7.45 -29.30 30.81
C ALA A 352 -8.80 -29.65 30.19
#